data_AF-A0A5J6GL02-F1
#
_entry.id   AF-A0A5J6GL02-F1
#
_cell.length_a   1.000
_cell.length_b   1.000
_cell.length_c   1.000
_cell.angle_alpha   90.00
_cell.angle_beta   90.00
_cell.angle_gamma   90.00
#
_symmetry.space_group_name_H-M   'P 1'
#
loop_
_entity.id
_entity.type
_entity.pdbx_description
1 polymer ?
#
loop_
_entity_poly.entity_id
_entity_poly.type
_entity_poly.pdbx_seq_one_letter_code
_entity_poly.pdbx_strand_id
1 'polypeptide(L)'
;MQSIPVDTARLGVLRCAIAPEAKISNSETQEVKKDRDGNTVYTVAVTVRQDRRRISVIEIAVSGEPNGIQEGQVVKVTGLVAFAWAMGDRHGVSFRADAVTPVSGAPAAGPAKAAGGA
;
A
#
# COMPACT_ATOMS: atom_id res chain seq x y z
N MET A 1 -16.44 -1.62 -14.69
CA MET A 1 -15.62 -2.20 -13.59
C MET A 1 -16.40 -2.04 -12.30
N GLN A 2 -16.71 -3.13 -11.61
CA GLN A 2 -17.39 -3.07 -10.31
C GLN A 2 -16.37 -2.75 -9.22
N SER A 3 -16.67 -1.73 -8.41
CA SER A 3 -15.92 -1.37 -7.22
C SER A 3 -16.43 -2.18 -6.03
N ILE A 4 -15.55 -2.86 -5.32
CA ILE A 4 -15.89 -3.66 -4.14
C ILE A 4 -15.32 -2.94 -2.91
N PRO A 5 -16.17 -2.27 -2.10
CA PRO A 5 -15.73 -1.70 -0.84
C PRO A 5 -15.17 -2.79 0.08
N VAL A 6 -14.00 -2.55 0.66
CA VAL A 6 -13.33 -3.51 1.54
C VAL A 6 -13.42 -3.03 2.98
N ASP A 7 -14.02 -3.85 3.83
CA ASP A 7 -14.08 -3.60 5.28
C ASP A 7 -12.70 -3.85 5.91
N THR A 8 -11.93 -2.77 6.10
CA THR A 8 -10.57 -2.84 6.66
C THR A 8 -10.55 -3.25 8.12
N ALA A 9 -11.66 -3.12 8.86
CA ALA A 9 -11.75 -3.57 10.25
C ALA A 9 -11.67 -5.11 10.38
N ARG A 10 -11.94 -5.84 9.30
CA ARG A 10 -11.86 -7.31 9.24
C ARG A 10 -10.53 -7.85 8.72
N LEU A 11 -9.63 -6.99 8.26
CA LEU A 11 -8.38 -7.39 7.57
C LEU A 11 -7.19 -7.71 8.49
N GLY A 12 -7.38 -7.71 9.80
CA GLY A 12 -6.30 -7.89 10.77
C GLY A 12 -5.32 -6.70 10.76
N VAL A 13 -4.12 -6.89 11.32
CA VAL A 13 -3.11 -5.83 11.36
C VAL A 13 -2.45 -5.69 10.00
N LEU A 14 -2.59 -4.52 9.38
CA LEU A 14 -1.93 -4.16 8.14
C LEU A 14 -0.53 -3.60 8.44
N ARG A 15 0.50 -4.13 7.77
CA ARG A 15 1.86 -3.58 7.86
C ARG A 15 2.39 -3.20 6.48
N CYS A 16 3.07 -2.07 6.41
CA CYS A 16 3.79 -1.63 5.23
C CYS A 16 4.89 -2.65 4.89
N ALA A 17 4.80 -3.25 3.70
CA ALA A 17 5.83 -4.11 3.15
C ALA A 17 6.86 -3.32 2.34
N ILE A 18 6.39 -2.35 1.55
CA ILE A 18 7.21 -1.45 0.72
C ILE A 18 6.68 -0.04 0.93
N ALA A 19 7.59 0.90 1.20
CA ALA A 19 7.27 2.32 1.41
C ALA A 19 6.57 2.94 0.17
N PRO A 20 5.95 4.12 0.28
CA PRO A 20 5.28 4.73 -0.85
C PRO A 20 6.23 5.02 -2.02
N GLU A 21 5.92 4.47 -3.19
CA GLU A 21 6.66 4.69 -4.43
C GLU A 21 5.76 5.31 -5.50
N ALA A 22 6.30 6.24 -6.28
CA ALA A 22 5.57 6.82 -7.40
C ALA A 22 5.17 5.73 -8.39
N LYS A 23 3.86 5.57 -8.64
CA LYS A 23 3.35 4.51 -9.49
C LYS A 23 3.70 4.82 -10.95
N ILE A 24 4.38 3.90 -11.60
CA ILE A 24 4.71 4.04 -13.03
C ILE A 24 3.54 3.56 -13.89
N SER A 25 3.06 4.40 -14.80
CA SER A 25 2.00 4.06 -15.77
C SER A 25 2.56 3.37 -17.02
N ASN A 26 3.78 3.75 -17.42
CA ASN A 26 4.48 3.18 -18.57
C ASN A 26 5.92 2.84 -18.18
N SER A 27 6.23 1.55 -18.17
CA SER A 27 7.55 1.04 -17.77
C SER A 27 8.67 1.41 -18.75
N GLU A 28 8.35 1.63 -20.03
CA GLU A 28 9.36 1.98 -21.05
C GLU A 28 9.77 3.46 -20.94
N THR A 29 8.82 4.35 -20.70
CA THR A 29 9.07 5.80 -20.62
C THR A 29 9.33 6.30 -19.19
N GLN A 30 9.20 5.42 -18.19
CA GLN A 30 9.20 5.78 -16.76
C GLN A 30 8.18 6.88 -16.42
N GLU A 31 7.07 6.93 -17.15
CA GLU A 31 6.03 7.93 -16.90
C GLU A 31 5.34 7.66 -15.56
N VAL A 32 5.29 8.69 -14.72
CA VAL A 32 4.59 8.64 -13.44
C VAL A 32 3.10 8.77 -13.67
N LYS A 33 2.33 7.81 -13.12
CA LYS A 33 0.87 7.82 -13.17
C LYS A 33 0.34 9.03 -12.43
N LYS A 34 -0.53 9.78 -13.12
CA LYS A 34 -1.32 10.86 -12.53
C LYS A 34 -2.78 10.46 -12.41
N ASP A 35 -3.46 11.00 -11.41
CA ASP A 35 -4.91 10.92 -11.29
C ASP A 35 -5.60 11.96 -12.20
N ARG A 36 -6.94 12.03 -12.11
CA ARG A 36 -7.74 12.95 -12.92
C ARG A 36 -7.45 14.43 -12.62
N ASP A 37 -7.01 14.72 -11.40
CA ASP A 37 -6.72 16.06 -10.90
C ASP A 37 -5.24 16.45 -11.11
N GLY A 38 -4.44 15.54 -11.70
CA GLY A 38 -3.03 15.76 -12.02
C GLY A 38 -2.05 15.37 -10.90
N ASN A 39 -2.55 14.86 -9.78
CA ASN A 39 -1.72 14.42 -8.65
C ASN A 39 -0.99 13.14 -9.02
N THR A 40 0.24 13.00 -8.54
CA THR A 40 0.97 11.75 -8.64
C THR A 40 0.26 10.66 -7.84
N VAL A 41 0.09 9.49 -8.46
CA VAL A 41 -0.40 8.29 -7.77
C VAL A 41 0.78 7.54 -7.20
N TYR A 42 0.72 7.22 -5.91
CA TYR A 42 1.71 6.39 -5.23
C TYR A 42 1.16 4.98 -5.03
N THR A 43 2.06 4.02 -4.94
CA THR A 43 1.75 2.64 -4.55
C THR A 43 2.36 2.37 -3.19
N VAL A 44 1.58 1.80 -2.29
CA VAL A 44 2.05 1.27 -1.00
C VAL A 44 1.76 -0.22 -0.97
N ALA A 45 2.78 -1.06 -0.81
CA ALA A 45 2.57 -2.49 -0.61
C ALA A 45 2.29 -2.75 0.87
N VAL A 46 1.19 -3.43 1.17
CA VAL A 46 0.83 -3.79 2.54
C VAL A 46 0.61 -5.28 2.67
N THR A 47 1.08 -5.84 3.78
CA THR A 47 0.72 -7.19 4.19
C THR A 47 -0.66 -7.19 4.82
N VAL A 48 -1.44 -8.21 4.48
CA VAL A 48 -2.80 -8.46 4.97
C VAL A 48 -2.86 -9.89 5.48
N ARG A 49 -3.40 -10.07 6.68
CA ARG A 49 -3.64 -11.41 7.24
C ARG A 49 -4.88 -11.40 8.12
N GLN A 50 -5.95 -11.99 7.59
CA GLN A 50 -7.11 -12.36 8.39
C GLN A 50 -6.76 -13.55 9.30
N ASP A 51 -7.43 -13.65 10.45
CA ASP A 51 -7.17 -14.73 11.42
C ASP A 51 -7.18 -16.12 10.76
N ARG A 52 -6.19 -16.94 11.11
CA ARG A 52 -5.93 -18.30 10.58
C ARG A 52 -5.75 -18.40 9.06
N ARG A 53 -5.68 -17.29 8.32
CA ARG A 53 -5.37 -17.29 6.88
C ARG A 53 -3.88 -17.08 6.62
N ARG A 54 -3.45 -17.46 5.41
CA ARG A 54 -2.13 -17.11 4.87
C ARG A 54 -2.04 -15.60 4.70
N ILE A 55 -0.83 -15.08 4.89
CA ILE A 55 -0.53 -13.68 4.60
C ILE A 55 -0.62 -13.44 3.09
N SER A 56 -1.11 -12.28 2.71
CA SER A 56 -1.10 -11.78 1.34
C SER A 56 -0.46 -10.40 1.31
N VAL A 57 0.21 -10.05 0.21
CA VAL A 57 0.68 -8.70 -0.04
C VAL A 57 -0.23 -8.10 -1.09
N ILE A 58 -0.74 -6.89 -0.83
CA ILE A 58 -1.54 -6.13 -1.79
C ILE A 58 -0.88 -4.78 -2.05
N GLU A 59 -0.94 -4.33 -3.29
CA GLU A 59 -0.47 -3.03 -3.72
C GLU A 59 -1.64 -2.05 -3.78
N ILE A 60 -1.59 -1.02 -2.94
CA ILE A 60 -2.65 -0.02 -2.81
C ILE A 60 -2.23 1.25 -3.54
N ALA A 61 -3.01 1.67 -4.53
CA ALA A 61 -2.85 2.96 -5.16
C ALA A 61 -3.51 4.08 -4.33
N VAL A 62 -2.79 5.18 -4.12
CA VAL A 62 -3.24 6.37 -3.37
C VAL A 62 -2.88 7.61 -4.19
N SER A 63 -3.79 8.58 -4.28
CA SER A 63 -3.50 9.88 -4.88
C SER A 63 -2.74 10.77 -3.90
N GLY A 64 -1.64 11.36 -4.36
CA GLY A 64 -0.74 12.15 -3.51
C GLY A 64 0.19 11.27 -2.66
N GLU A 65 1.28 11.85 -2.17
CA GLU A 65 2.28 11.13 -1.38
C GLU A 65 1.78 10.86 0.04
N PRO A 66 1.69 9.59 0.48
CA PRO A 66 1.41 9.26 1.87
C PRO A 66 2.56 9.67 2.79
N ASN A 67 2.29 10.58 3.73
CA ASN A 67 3.32 11.08 4.64
C ASN A 67 3.63 10.12 5.80
N GLY A 68 4.91 9.96 6.12
CA GLY A 68 5.36 9.32 7.35
C GLY A 68 5.18 7.80 7.41
N ILE A 69 5.02 7.14 6.26
CA ILE A 69 4.99 5.67 6.16
C ILE A 69 6.40 5.13 5.92
N GLN A 70 6.80 4.16 6.73
CA GLN A 70 8.03 3.40 6.55
C GLN A 70 7.75 1.89 6.49
N GLU A 71 8.64 1.14 5.85
CA GLU A 71 8.59 -0.33 5.85
C GLU A 71 8.54 -0.90 7.26
N GLY A 72 7.74 -1.95 7.44
CA GLY A 72 7.51 -2.60 8.74
C GLY A 72 6.51 -1.89 9.65
N GLN A 73 6.15 -0.62 9.40
CA GLN A 73 5.17 0.09 10.22
C GLN A 73 3.76 -0.46 10.07
N VAL A 74 3.01 -0.42 11.16
CA VAL A 74 1.56 -0.67 11.13
C VAL A 74 0.87 0.54 10.49
N VAL A 75 0.02 0.26 9.52
CA VAL A 75 -0.69 1.30 8.75
C VAL A 75 -2.19 1.14 8.91
N LYS A 76 -2.89 2.27 8.85
CA LYS A 76 -4.34 2.34 8.70
C LYS A 76 -4.65 2.71 7.25
N VAL A 77 -5.56 1.95 6.64
CA VAL A 77 -6.04 2.21 5.27
C VAL A 77 -7.48 2.70 5.35
N THR A 78 -7.77 3.83 4.70
CA THR A 78 -9.08 4.48 4.68
C THR A 78 -9.64 4.43 3.26
N GLY A 79 -10.93 4.08 3.12
CA GLY A 79 -11.59 4.04 1.82
C GLY A 79 -11.04 2.97 0.88
N LEU A 80 -10.64 1.81 1.40
CA LEU A 80 -10.09 0.72 0.57
C LEU A 80 -11.17 0.16 -0.36
N VAL A 81 -10.89 0.17 -1.65
CA VAL A 81 -11.74 -0.40 -2.68
C VAL A 81 -10.92 -1.33 -3.57
N ALA A 82 -11.48 -2.50 -3.86
CA ALA A 82 -10.95 -3.44 -4.83
C ALA A 82 -11.69 -3.32 -6.17
N PHE A 83 -10.96 -3.49 -7.27
CA PHE A 83 -11.50 -3.47 -8.63
C PHE A 83 -11.04 -4.72 -9.36
N ALA A 84 -12.00 -5.56 -9.74
CA ALA A 84 -11.73 -6.64 -10.67
C ALA A 84 -11.64 -6.06 -12.09
N TRP A 85 -10.59 -6.44 -12.82
CA TRP A 85 -10.37 -6.02 -14.20
C TRP A 85 -9.97 -7.21 -15.07
N ALA A 86 -10.25 -7.08 -16.36
CA ALA A 86 -9.77 -7.96 -17.41
C ALA A 86 -9.41 -7.10 -18.64
N MET A 87 -8.28 -7.42 -19.28
CA MET A 87 -7.76 -6.77 -20.47
C MET A 87 -7.12 -7.83 -21.37
N GLY A 88 -7.82 -8.24 -22.43
CA GLY A 88 -7.43 -9.42 -23.21
C GLY A 88 -7.40 -10.65 -22.30
N ASP A 89 -6.30 -11.40 -22.33
CA ASP A 89 -6.10 -12.59 -21.52
C ASP A 89 -5.69 -12.30 -20.07
N ARG A 90 -5.34 -11.04 -19.76
CA ARG A 90 -4.93 -10.65 -18.40
C ARG A 90 -6.15 -10.28 -17.58
N HIS A 91 -6.19 -10.75 -16.35
CA HIS A 91 -7.20 -10.36 -15.37
C HIS A 91 -6.57 -10.24 -13.99
N GLY A 92 -7.23 -9.51 -13.11
CA GLY A 92 -6.72 -9.33 -11.75
C GLY A 92 -7.62 -8.49 -10.88
N VAL A 93 -7.12 -8.26 -9.67
CA VAL A 93 -7.73 -7.36 -8.70
C VAL A 93 -6.71 -6.26 -8.40
N SER A 94 -7.13 -5.01 -8.50
CA SER A 94 -6.34 -3.85 -8.09
C SER A 94 -6.99 -3.19 -6.89
N PHE A 95 -6.17 -2.57 -6.04
CA PHE A 95 -6.63 -1.90 -4.83
C PHE A 95 -6.34 -0.40 -4.93
N ARG A 96 -7.29 0.41 -4.48
CA ARG A 96 -7.11 1.84 -4.27
C ARG A 96 -7.64 2.24 -2.91
N ALA A 97 -7.09 3.28 -2.32
CA ALA A 97 -7.56 3.84 -1.06
C ALA A 97 -7.58 5.37 -1.14
N ASP A 98 -8.39 5.98 -0.28
CA ASP A 98 -8.41 7.44 -0.12
C ASP A 98 -7.16 7.92 0.63
N ALA A 99 -6.73 7.15 1.63
CA ALA A 99 -5.51 7.45 2.38
C ALA A 99 -4.89 6.18 3.00
N VAL A 100 -3.58 6.19 3.12
CA VAL A 100 -2.82 5.27 3.98
C VAL A 100 -2.04 6.13 4.97
N THR A 101 -2.15 5.81 6.26
CA THR A 101 -1.52 6.60 7.33
C THR A 101 -0.83 5.68 8.33
N PRO A 102 0.33 6.07 8.89
CA PRO A 102 0.95 5.31 9.97
C PRO A 102 0.05 5.29 11.21
N VAL A 103 0.01 4.16 11.92
CA VAL A 103 -0.60 4.10 13.26
C VAL A 103 0.46 4.54 14.26
N SER A 104 0.33 5.75 14.81
CA SER A 104 1.25 6.27 15.83
C SER A 104 1.29 5.33 17.04
N GLY A 105 2.48 4.79 17.35
CA GLY A 105 2.71 3.92 18.52
C GLY A 105 3.48 2.63 18.26
N ALA A 106 3.75 2.25 17.00
CA ALA A 106 4.72 1.20 16.70
C ALA A 106 6.12 1.84 16.59
N PRO A 107 7.13 1.43 17.39
CA PRO A 107 8.45 2.00 17.27
C PRO A 107 8.97 1.70 15.87
N ALA A 108 9.34 2.74 15.12
CA ALA A 108 10.32 2.58 14.05
C ALA A 108 11.54 1.96 14.73
N ALA A 109 11.93 0.75 14.32
CA ALA A 109 13.19 0.17 14.76
C ALA A 109 14.29 1.12 14.26
N GLY A 110 14.75 2.00 15.14
CA GLY A 110 15.90 2.86 14.86
C GLY A 110 17.10 1.98 14.51
N PRO A 111 18.07 2.50 13.74
CA PRO A 111 19.21 1.71 13.31
C PRO A 111 19.90 1.14 14.54
N ALA A 112 20.05 -0.19 14.57
CA ALA A 112 20.80 -0.87 15.60
C ALA A 112 22.22 -0.30 15.60
N LYS A 113 22.54 0.56 16.57
CA LYS A 113 23.90 1.00 16.82
C LYS A 113 24.70 -0.26 17.13
N ALA A 114 25.56 -0.68 16.20
CA ALA A 114 26.52 -1.75 16.41
C ALA A 114 27.27 -1.44 17.71
N ALA A 115 27.01 -2.25 18.74
CA ALA A 115 27.77 -2.21 19.97
C ALA A 115 29.14 -2.81 19.65
N GLY A 116 30.07 -1.94 19.25
CA GLY A 116 31.49 -2.24 19.28
C GLY A 116 31.95 -2.32 20.73
N GLY A 117 32.57 -3.42 21.11
CA GLY A 117 33.30 -3.60 22.35
C GLY A 117 33.61 -5.09 22.55
N ALA A 118 34.78 -5.51 22.99
CA ALA A 118 36.08 -4.88 23.21
C ALA A 118 37.09 -6.05 23.16
#